data_AF-A0A3S1MEB5-F1
#
_entry.id   AF-A0A3S1MEB5-F1
#
_cell.length_a   1.000
_cell.length_b   1.000
_cell.length_c   1.000
_cell.angle_alpha   90.00
_cell.angle_beta   90.00
_cell.angle_gamma   90.00
#
_symmetry.space_group_name_H-M   'P 1'
#
loop_
_entity.id
_entity.type
_entity.pdbx_description
1 polymer ?
#
loop_
_entity_poly.entity_id
_entity_poly.type
_entity_poly.pdbx_seq_one_letter_code
_entity_poly.pdbx_strand_id
1 'polypeptide(L)'
;MPRVAPIVRSTRYEHAINTLVAKRAEISGAIRFKGANLAHQLEHIDAVLQILGYKGDPSQIVPLRRTPSRFRKGELYRLILKHEADGSASNRETATRIAQAKGWDAALVKPLMNNIKTAKGWRRRGTACKSLA
;
A
#
# COMPACT_ATOMS: atom_id res chain seq x y z
N MET A 1 -26.92 34.74 -20.54
CA MET A 1 -27.02 34.11 -19.21
C MET A 1 -27.00 32.60 -19.39
N PRO A 2 -25.90 31.88 -19.15
CA PRO A 2 -25.94 30.42 -19.24
C PRO A 2 -26.69 29.86 -18.03
N ARG A 3 -27.80 29.16 -18.27
CA ARG A 3 -28.47 28.34 -17.24
C ARG A 3 -27.63 27.08 -17.02
N VAL A 4 -26.79 27.08 -16.00
CA VAL A 4 -26.16 25.84 -15.53
C VAL A 4 -27.26 25.03 -14.86
N ALA A 5 -27.57 23.84 -15.41
CA ALA A 5 -28.54 22.93 -14.81
C ALA A 5 -28.09 22.58 -13.37
N PRO A 6 -29.02 22.49 -12.40
CA PRO A 6 -28.67 22.07 -11.05
C PRO A 6 -28.04 20.67 -11.10
N ILE A 7 -26.84 20.53 -10.54
CA ILE A 7 -26.16 19.24 -10.43
C ILE A 7 -27.03 18.32 -9.57
N VAL A 8 -27.68 17.35 -10.21
CA VAL A 8 -28.46 16.31 -9.53
C VAL A 8 -27.47 15.43 -8.76
N ARG A 9 -27.37 15.65 -7.45
CA ARG A 9 -26.52 14.86 -6.54
C ARG A 9 -27.13 13.47 -6.36
N SER A 10 -26.72 12.53 -7.22
CA SER A 10 -27.16 11.13 -7.12
C SER A 10 -26.47 10.45 -5.94
N THR A 11 -27.25 9.73 -5.11
CA THR A 11 -26.75 8.86 -4.04
C THR A 11 -26.03 7.61 -4.55
N ARG A 12 -25.96 7.39 -5.88
CA ARG A 12 -25.32 6.23 -6.51
C ARG A 12 -23.79 6.27 -6.56
N TYR A 13 -23.15 7.37 -6.20
CA TYR A 13 -21.70 7.54 -6.37
C TYR A 13 -20.86 7.04 -5.19
N GLU A 14 -21.43 6.27 -4.26
CA GLU A 14 -20.69 5.76 -3.08
C GLU A 14 -19.40 5.04 -3.45
N HIS A 15 -19.44 4.17 -4.47
CA HIS A 15 -18.25 3.48 -4.97
C HIS A 15 -17.21 4.46 -5.54
N ALA A 16 -17.64 5.46 -6.32
CA ALA A 16 -16.74 6.45 -6.89
C ALA A 16 -16.09 7.31 -5.78
N ILE A 17 -16.89 7.77 -4.82
CA ILE A 17 -16.42 8.51 -3.64
C ILE A 17 -15.39 7.68 -2.86
N ASN A 18 -15.68 6.42 -2.57
CA ASN A 18 -14.75 5.52 -1.86
C ASN A 18 -13.43 5.34 -2.62
N THR A 19 -13.49 5.18 -3.95
CA THR A 19 -12.27 5.06 -4.76
C THR A 19 -11.45 6.35 -4.79
N LEU A 20 -12.09 7.51 -4.83
CA LEU A 20 -11.44 8.82 -4.80
C LEU A 20 -10.82 9.10 -3.44
N VAL A 21 -11.50 8.77 -2.35
CA VAL A 21 -10.96 8.86 -0.97
C VAL A 21 -9.71 7.99 -0.84
N ALA A 22 -9.76 6.74 -1.32
CA ALA A 22 -8.60 5.84 -1.32
C ALA A 22 -7.44 6.40 -2.16
N LYS A 23 -7.75 7.00 -3.33
CA LYS A 23 -6.75 7.59 -4.21
C LYS A 23 -6.12 8.83 -3.60
N ARG A 24 -6.91 9.68 -2.95
CA ARG A 24 -6.43 10.85 -2.22
C ARG A 24 -5.45 10.46 -1.12
N ALA A 25 -5.79 9.43 -0.34
CA ALA A 25 -4.92 8.89 0.70
C ALA A 25 -3.60 8.37 0.12
N GLU A 26 -3.63 7.69 -1.03
CA GLU A 26 -2.43 7.23 -1.72
C GLU A 26 -1.53 8.39 -2.17
N ILE A 27 -2.09 9.42 -2.80
CA ILE A 27 -1.35 10.57 -3.31
C ILE A 27 -0.78 11.42 -2.16
N SER A 28 -1.57 11.70 -1.13
CA SER A 28 -1.08 12.43 0.04
C SER A 28 0.03 11.67 0.76
N GLY A 29 -0.04 10.34 0.78
CA GLY A 29 1.06 9.48 1.23
C GLY A 29 2.31 9.57 0.35
N ALA A 30 2.15 9.59 -0.97
CA ALA A 30 3.27 9.71 -1.91
C ALA A 30 3.98 11.07 -1.80
N ILE A 31 3.22 12.17 -1.64
CA ILE A 31 3.78 13.50 -1.42
C ILE A 31 4.57 13.52 -0.11
N ARG A 32 3.93 13.11 0.99
CA ARG A 32 4.51 13.22 2.35
C ARG A 32 5.71 12.31 2.58
N PHE A 33 5.70 11.09 2.04
CA PHE A 33 6.71 10.08 2.38
C PHE A 33 7.69 9.77 1.24
N LYS A 34 7.39 10.15 0.00
CA LYS A 34 8.25 9.90 -1.17
C LYS A 34 8.70 11.17 -1.88
N GLY A 35 8.26 12.35 -1.43
CA GLY A 35 8.62 13.63 -2.04
C GLY A 35 8.06 13.81 -3.46
N ALA A 36 6.98 13.11 -3.82
CA ALA A 36 6.38 13.22 -5.15
C ALA A 36 5.72 14.59 -5.33
N ASN A 37 5.91 15.23 -6.49
CA ASN A 37 5.23 16.49 -6.82
C ASN A 37 3.87 16.23 -7.48
N LEU A 38 2.87 15.89 -6.67
CA LEU A 38 1.51 15.54 -7.12
C LEU A 38 0.43 16.43 -6.49
N ALA A 39 0.79 17.63 -6.03
CA ALA A 39 -0.13 18.54 -5.33
C ALA A 39 -1.36 18.89 -6.19
N HIS A 40 -1.15 19.18 -7.48
CA HIS A 40 -2.24 19.47 -8.41
C HIS A 40 -3.22 18.30 -8.59
N GLN A 41 -2.76 17.04 -8.49
CA GLN A 41 -3.66 15.88 -8.57
C GLN A 41 -4.55 15.78 -7.32
N LEU A 42 -4.03 16.21 -6.17
CA LEU A 42 -4.76 16.22 -4.90
C LEU A 42 -5.86 17.27 -4.92
N GLU A 43 -5.57 18.48 -5.42
CA GLU A 43 -6.57 19.54 -5.64
C GLU A 43 -7.69 19.08 -6.59
N HIS A 44 -7.32 18.39 -7.68
CA HIS A 44 -8.31 17.87 -8.62
C HIS A 44 -9.22 16.81 -7.98
N ILE A 45 -8.68 15.90 -7.17
CA ILE A 45 -9.49 14.90 -6.46
C ILE A 45 -10.42 15.57 -5.44
N ASP A 46 -9.96 16.60 -4.75
CA ASP A 46 -10.77 17.32 -3.75
C ASP A 46 -11.96 18.03 -4.42
N ALA A 47 -11.75 18.64 -5.60
CA ALA A 47 -12.82 19.22 -6.39
C ALA A 47 -13.85 18.17 -6.86
N VAL A 48 -13.40 17.00 -7.32
CA VAL A 48 -14.30 15.91 -7.76
C VAL A 48 -15.10 15.35 -6.58
N LEU A 49 -14.48 15.20 -5.40
CA LEU A 49 -15.19 14.77 -4.18
C LEU A 49 -16.30 15.75 -3.79
N GLN A 50 -16.06 17.06 -3.92
CA GLN A 50 -17.08 18.08 -3.68
C GLN A 50 -18.23 18.00 -4.68
N ILE A 51 -17.94 17.81 -5.98
CA ILE A 51 -18.97 17.66 -7.03
C ILE A 51 -19.86 16.44 -6.77
N LEU A 52 -19.26 15.33 -6.34
CA LEU A 52 -19.98 14.09 -6.03
C LEU A 52 -20.74 14.13 -4.70
N GLY A 53 -20.60 15.20 -3.92
CA GLY A 53 -21.32 15.38 -2.66
C GLY A 53 -20.71 14.65 -1.46
N TYR A 54 -19.39 14.45 -1.45
CA TYR A 54 -18.68 13.96 -0.28
C TYR A 54 -18.94 14.89 0.93
N LYS A 55 -19.40 14.32 2.04
CA LYS A 55 -19.81 15.09 3.24
C LYS A 55 -18.66 15.44 4.19
N GLY A 56 -17.52 14.77 4.04
CA GLY A 56 -16.34 15.02 4.88
C GLY A 56 -15.45 16.11 4.30
N ASP A 57 -14.51 16.60 5.10
CA ASP A 57 -13.41 17.42 4.60
C ASP A 57 -12.37 16.52 3.94
N PRO A 58 -12.08 16.69 2.63
CA PRO A 58 -11.02 15.94 1.98
C PRO A 58 -9.69 16.09 2.72
N SER A 59 -9.36 17.28 3.24
CA SER A 59 -8.08 17.58 3.92
C SER A 59 -7.75 16.62 5.06
N GLN A 60 -8.78 16.12 5.75
CA GLN A 60 -8.69 15.22 6.90
C GLN A 60 -8.46 13.75 6.51
N ILE A 61 -8.48 13.41 5.22
CA ILE A 61 -8.23 12.04 4.75
C ILE A 61 -6.78 11.65 5.07
N VAL A 62 -6.64 10.62 5.91
CA VAL A 62 -5.37 10.15 6.45
C VAL A 62 -4.43 9.71 5.32
N PRO A 63 -3.20 10.24 5.24
CA PRO A 63 -2.22 9.82 4.25
C PRO A 63 -1.83 8.36 4.39
N LEU A 64 -1.94 7.62 3.29
CA LEU A 64 -1.63 6.21 3.25
C LEU A 64 -0.11 5.99 3.27
N ARG A 65 0.38 5.40 4.36
CA ARG A 65 1.77 4.93 4.47
C ARG A 65 1.96 3.62 3.70
N ARG A 66 1.89 3.66 2.36
CA ARG A 66 2.26 2.52 1.52
C ARG A 66 3.76 2.57 1.19
N THR A 67 4.54 1.77 1.90
CA THR A 67 5.87 1.40 1.42
C THR A 67 5.71 0.62 0.12
N PRO A 68 6.36 1.03 -0.98
CA PRO A 68 6.29 0.28 -2.22
C PRO A 68 6.88 -1.11 -1.95
N SER A 69 6.06 -2.15 -2.20
CA SER A 69 6.55 -3.52 -2.10
C SER A 69 7.59 -3.71 -3.19
N ARG A 70 8.84 -3.94 -2.79
CA ARG A 70 9.94 -4.31 -3.69
C ARG A 70 9.77 -5.71 -4.30
N PHE A 71 8.76 -6.44 -3.85
CA PHE A 71 8.41 -7.77 -4.30
C PHE A 71 7.06 -7.77 -5.00
N ARG A 72 6.93 -8.55 -6.07
CA ARG A 72 5.65 -8.93 -6.66
C ARG A 72 4.84 -9.75 -5.64
N LYS A 73 3.52 -9.82 -5.85
CA LYS A 73 2.61 -10.58 -4.99
C LYS A 73 3.09 -12.04 -4.86
N GLY A 74 3.37 -12.47 -3.63
CA GLY A 74 3.83 -13.84 -3.34
C GLY A 74 5.30 -14.13 -3.63
N GLU A 75 6.05 -13.21 -4.25
CA GLU A 75 7.45 -13.42 -4.61
C GLU A 75 8.36 -13.56 -3.39
N LEU A 76 8.24 -12.63 -2.42
CA LEU A 76 9.02 -12.67 -1.17
C LEU A 76 8.87 -14.03 -0.46
N TYR A 77 7.65 -14.57 -0.44
CA TYR A 77 7.38 -15.83 0.21
C TYR A 77 8.03 -17.02 -0.50
N ARG A 78 7.97 -17.07 -1.83
CA ARG A 78 8.65 -18.10 -2.62
C ARG A 78 10.16 -18.07 -2.41
N LEU A 79 10.74 -16.88 -2.31
CA LEU A 79 12.16 -16.71 -2.03
C LEU A 79 12.53 -17.16 -0.61
N ILE A 80 11.72 -16.83 0.39
CA ILE A 80 11.91 -17.33 1.77
C ILE A 80 11.90 -18.86 1.77
N LEU A 81 10.88 -19.48 1.16
CA LEU A 81 10.74 -20.94 1.15
C LEU A 81 11.89 -21.62 0.42
N LYS A 82 12.33 -21.07 -0.72
CA LYS A 82 13.47 -21.57 -1.48
C LYS A 82 14.74 -21.59 -0.61
N HIS A 83 15.06 -20.46 0.03
CA HIS A 83 16.28 -20.36 0.83
C HIS A 83 16.21 -21.11 2.17
N GLU A 84 15.02 -21.29 2.75
CA GLU A 84 14.81 -22.17 3.90
C GLU A 84 15.01 -23.65 3.53
N ALA A 85 14.55 -24.08 2.35
CA ALA A 85 14.83 -25.41 1.83
C ALA A 85 16.33 -25.62 1.57
N ASP A 86 17.04 -24.56 1.12
CA ASP A 86 18.49 -24.54 0.95
C ASP A 86 19.27 -24.40 2.29
N GLY A 87 18.63 -24.66 3.43
CA GLY A 87 19.27 -24.72 4.75
C GLY A 87 19.57 -23.37 5.41
N SER A 88 18.93 -22.26 5.02
CA SER A 88 19.11 -20.98 5.72
C SER A 88 18.52 -21.04 7.14
N ALA A 89 19.34 -20.85 8.17
CA ALA A 89 18.89 -21.00 9.56
C ALA A 89 18.33 -19.70 10.16
N SER A 90 18.78 -18.54 9.67
CA SER A 90 18.43 -17.23 10.26
C SER A 90 17.74 -16.30 9.28
N ASN A 91 16.80 -15.49 9.78
CA ASN A 91 16.14 -14.43 9.00
C ASN A 91 17.14 -13.44 8.39
N ARG A 92 18.28 -13.22 9.06
CA ARG A 92 19.36 -12.37 8.55
C ARG A 92 20.04 -13.03 7.35
N GLU A 93 20.30 -14.32 7.43
CA GLU A 93 20.91 -15.10 6.36
C GLU A 93 19.99 -15.17 5.14
N THR A 94 18.70 -15.48 5.34
CA THR A 94 17.70 -15.43 4.27
C THR A 94 17.63 -14.04 3.62
N ALA A 95 17.65 -12.96 4.41
CA ALA A 95 17.65 -11.59 3.88
C ALA A 95 18.90 -11.29 3.05
N THR A 96 20.08 -11.73 3.50
CA THR A 96 21.34 -11.58 2.76
C THR A 96 21.32 -12.35 1.44
N ARG A 97 20.90 -13.62 1.45
CA ARG A 97 20.79 -14.45 0.24
C ARG A 97 19.80 -13.86 -0.77
N ILE A 98 18.66 -13.34 -0.30
CA ILE A 98 17.67 -12.66 -1.16
C ILE A 98 18.25 -11.38 -1.75
N ALA A 99 18.95 -10.56 -0.95
CA ALA A 99 19.58 -9.34 -1.44
C ALA A 99 20.64 -9.65 -2.52
N GLN A 100 21.50 -10.65 -2.27
CA GLN A 100 22.51 -11.11 -3.23
C GLN A 100 21.89 -11.65 -4.52
N ALA A 101 20.88 -12.52 -4.43
CA ALA A 101 20.19 -13.08 -5.59
C ALA A 101 19.48 -12.02 -6.46
N LYS A 102 19.15 -10.86 -5.88
CA LYS A 102 18.53 -9.72 -6.57
C LYS A 102 19.52 -8.63 -6.99
N GLY A 103 20.81 -8.77 -6.66
CA GLY A 103 21.82 -7.73 -6.90
C GLY A 103 21.56 -6.45 -6.09
N TRP A 104 20.97 -6.58 -4.91
CA TRP A 104 20.62 -5.46 -4.03
C TRP A 104 21.72 -5.17 -3.01
N ASP A 105 21.84 -3.89 -2.65
CA ASP A 105 22.82 -3.43 -1.66
C ASP A 105 22.57 -4.02 -0.25
N ALA A 106 23.66 -4.25 0.49
CA ALA A 106 23.68 -4.75 1.86
C ALA A 106 22.89 -3.85 2.83
N ALA A 107 22.75 -2.55 2.53
CA ALA A 107 21.89 -1.64 3.28
C ALA A 107 20.43 -2.11 3.34
N LEU A 108 19.99 -2.90 2.34
CA LEU A 108 18.61 -3.41 2.27
C LEU A 108 18.38 -4.67 3.12
N VAL A 109 19.42 -5.28 3.69
CA VAL A 109 19.30 -6.49 4.52
C VAL A 109 18.47 -6.22 5.79
N LYS A 110 18.68 -5.08 6.47
CA LYS A 110 17.88 -4.70 7.65
C LYS A 110 16.38 -4.56 7.35
N PRO A 111 15.94 -3.75 6.37
CA PRO A 111 14.51 -3.67 6.04
C PRO A 111 13.94 -4.99 5.50
N LEU A 112 14.74 -5.80 4.78
CA LEU A 112 14.32 -7.13 4.35
C LEU A 112 14.04 -8.08 5.51
N MET A 113 14.89 -8.06 6.54
CA MET A 113 14.67 -8.88 7.73
C MET A 113 13.33 -8.57 8.41
N ASN A 114 12.93 -7.30 8.47
CA ASN A 114 11.62 -6.91 9.00
C ASN A 114 10.48 -7.45 8.13
N ASN A 115 10.60 -7.35 6.81
CA ASN A 115 9.60 -7.91 5.88
C ASN A 115 9.46 -9.44 6.02
N ILE A 116 10.58 -10.16 6.20
CA ILE A 116 10.58 -11.61 6.43
C ILE A 116 9.88 -11.95 7.75
N LYS A 117 10.19 -11.23 8.85
CA LYS A 117 9.53 -11.41 10.14
C LYS A 117 8.02 -11.21 10.03
N THR A 118 7.60 -10.13 9.36
CA THR A 118 6.18 -9.85 9.11
C THR A 118 5.55 -10.99 8.31
N ALA A 119 6.13 -11.39 7.18
CA ALA A 119 5.62 -12.47 6.32
C ALA A 119 5.47 -13.81 7.09
N LYS A 120 6.46 -14.19 7.90
CA LYS A 120 6.38 -15.37 8.78
C LYS A 120 5.32 -15.23 9.87
N GLY A 121 5.11 -14.03 10.40
CA GLY A 121 4.07 -13.72 11.39
C GLY A 121 2.65 -13.84 10.82
N TRP A 122 2.43 -13.44 9.56
CA TRP A 122 1.16 -13.67 8.86
C TRP A 122 0.86 -15.16 8.67
N ARG A 123 1.88 -15.97 8.37
CA ARG A 123 1.74 -17.44 8.26
C ARG A 123 1.23 -18.06 9.56
N ARG A 124 1.88 -17.74 10.68
CA ARG A 124 1.51 -18.27 12.02
C ARG A 124 0.06 -17.96 12.38
N ARG A 125 -0.42 -16.75 12.07
CA ARG A 125 -1.81 -16.36 12.30
C ARG A 125 -2.79 -17.04 11.34
N GLY A 126 -2.42 -17.20 10.07
CA GLY A 126 -3.23 -17.91 9.09
C GLY A 126 -3.37 -19.40 9.37
N THR A 127 -2.32 -20.05 9.89
CA THR A 127 -2.39 -21.45 10.34
C THR A 127 -3.17 -21.60 11.64
N ALA A 128 -3.04 -20.67 12.59
CA ALA A 128 -3.82 -20.67 13.84
C ALA A 128 -5.33 -20.47 13.61
N CYS A 129 -5.70 -19.67 12.60
CA CYS A 129 -7.11 -19.48 12.23
C CYS A 129 -7.70 -20.71 11.51
N LYS A 130 -6.87 -21.56 10.89
CA LYS A 130 -7.30 -22.80 10.22
C LYS A 130 -7.36 -24.01 11.15
N SER A 131 -6.75 -23.96 12.32
CA SER A 131 -6.78 -25.05 13.32
C SER A 131 -7.96 -24.96 14.30
N LEU A 132 -8.87 -24.01 14.09
CA LEU A 132 -10.06 -23.75 14.91
C LEU A 132 -11.37 -23.90 14.10
N ALA A 133 -11.29 -24.52 12.91
CA ALA A 133 -12.41 -24.79 12.03
C ALA A 133 -12.52 -26.29 11.75
#